data_AF-A0A3D0YTV0-F1
#
_entry.id   AF-A0A3D0YTV0-F1
#
_cell.length_a   1.000
_cell.length_b   1.000
_cell.length_c   1.000
_cell.angle_alpha   90.00
_cell.angle_beta   90.00
_cell.angle_gamma   90.00
#
_symmetry.space_group_name_H-M   'P 1'
#
loop_
_entity.id
_entity.type
_entity.pdbx_description
1 polymer ?
#
loop_
_entity_poly.entity_id
_entity_poly.type
_entity_poly.pdbx_seq_one_letter_code
_entity_poly.pdbx_strand_id
1 'polypeptide(L)'
;MNFSKKNSALLVGLSIMALAAVLTLGSICLPRLLFRPKYDFLFASYTYVGFYGVPRYLVQDGKLISNKEAEALIQTSAFSESRLFVYDVSEDVGREITFEEAQRLDLDVGNRSPDGFKIVPGTQRATSPYFFFPFQHLSPTLMPDYHCLSGHGARWMLNSRLMYFDTSKFIGWIR
;
A
#
# COMPACT_ATOMS: atom_id res chain seq x y z
N MET A 1 54.17 19.05 -7.52
CA MET A 1 53.75 17.63 -7.55
C MET A 1 53.11 17.36 -8.91
N ASN A 2 53.89 16.78 -9.83
CA ASN A 2 53.45 16.55 -11.22
C ASN A 2 52.73 15.20 -11.27
N PHE A 3 51.38 15.22 -11.22
CA PHE A 3 50.60 14.05 -11.58
C PHE A 3 50.80 13.78 -13.08
N SER A 4 51.70 12.85 -13.36
CA SER A 4 52.09 12.41 -14.69
C SER A 4 50.87 12.03 -15.54
N LYS A 5 50.82 12.53 -16.79
CA LYS A 5 49.79 12.31 -17.82
C LYS A 5 49.34 10.84 -18.01
N LYS A 6 50.11 9.87 -17.51
CA LYS A 6 49.90 8.42 -17.67
C LYS A 6 48.64 7.85 -16.99
N ASN A 7 48.06 8.53 -15.98
CA ASN A 7 46.90 7.99 -15.24
C ASN A 7 45.59 8.73 -15.54
N SER A 8 45.59 9.66 -16.51
CA SER A 8 44.41 10.46 -16.87
C SER A 8 43.26 9.60 -17.37
N ALA A 9 43.54 8.60 -18.22
CA ALA A 9 42.53 7.66 -18.71
C ALA A 9 41.89 6.83 -17.57
N LEU A 10 42.69 6.44 -16.58
CA LEU A 10 42.22 5.65 -15.43
C LEU A 10 41.36 6.50 -14.49
N LEU A 11 41.75 7.77 -14.27
CA LEU A 11 40.96 8.72 -13.51
C LEU A 11 39.62 9.01 -14.20
N VAL A 12 39.64 9.27 -15.52
CA VAL A 12 38.42 9.52 -16.31
C VAL A 12 37.50 8.30 -16.29
N GLY A 13 38.03 7.09 -16.49
CA GLY A 13 37.23 5.86 -16.41
C GLY A 13 36.58 5.66 -15.05
N LEU A 14 37.33 5.88 -13.97
CA LEU A 14 36.81 5.79 -12.60
C LEU A 14 35.73 6.87 -12.33
N SER A 15 35.94 8.09 -12.82
CA SER A 15 34.96 9.18 -12.70
C SER A 15 33.67 8.86 -13.44
N ILE A 16 33.73 8.30 -14.65
CA ILE A 16 32.54 7.88 -15.40
C ILE A 16 31.78 6.79 -14.66
N MET A 17 32.49 5.79 -14.12
CA MET A 17 31.87 4.69 -13.37
C MET A 17 31.21 5.19 -12.08
N ALA A 18 31.88 6.08 -11.34
CA ALA A 18 31.32 6.72 -10.15
C ALA A 18 30.09 7.57 -10.48
N LEU A 19 30.14 8.36 -11.57
CA LEU A 19 29.01 9.17 -12.02
C LEU A 19 27.81 8.30 -12.42
N ALA A 20 28.04 7.22 -13.16
CA ALA A 20 26.98 6.27 -13.53
C ALA A 20 26.31 5.64 -12.30
N ALA A 21 27.09 5.28 -11.27
CA ALA A 21 26.56 4.77 -10.01
C ALA A 21 25.69 5.81 -9.28
N VAL A 22 26.16 7.06 -9.18
CA VAL A 22 25.41 8.16 -8.56
C VAL A 22 24.11 8.44 -9.32
N LEU A 23 24.13 8.49 -10.65
CA LEU A 23 22.93 8.70 -11.47
C LEU A 23 21.94 7.55 -11.32
N THR A 24 22.43 6.30 -11.29
CA THR A 24 21.58 5.12 -11.12
C THR A 24 20.90 5.14 -9.74
N LEU A 25 21.67 5.31 -8.67
CA LEU A 25 21.12 5.42 -7.31
C LEU A 25 20.19 6.62 -7.17
N GLY A 26 20.56 7.75 -7.77
CA GLY A 26 19.74 8.95 -7.85
C GLY A 26 18.38 8.64 -8.49
N SER A 27 18.36 8.00 -9.66
CA SER A 27 17.12 7.71 -10.40
C SER A 27 16.14 6.82 -9.60
N ILE A 28 16.65 5.95 -8.73
CA ILE A 28 15.83 5.05 -7.90
C ILE A 28 15.38 5.75 -6.60
N CYS A 29 16.26 6.52 -5.97
CA CYS A 29 15.99 7.14 -4.67
C CYS A 29 15.22 8.46 -4.77
N LEU A 30 15.40 9.23 -5.86
CA LEU A 30 14.80 10.55 -6.03
C LEU A 30 13.27 10.53 -6.05
N PRO A 31 12.58 9.61 -6.78
CA PRO A 31 11.13 9.58 -6.79
C PRO A 31 10.55 9.34 -5.39
N ARG A 32 11.20 8.48 -4.60
CA ARG A 32 10.77 8.15 -3.23
C ARG A 32 10.95 9.31 -2.25
N LEU A 33 11.94 10.17 -2.47
CA LEU A 33 12.18 11.35 -1.63
C LEU A 33 11.23 12.50 -1.95
N LEU A 34 10.92 12.69 -3.24
CA LEU A 34 10.08 13.80 -3.72
C LEU A 34 8.58 13.54 -3.53
N PHE A 35 8.14 12.31 -3.73
CA PHE A 35 6.73 11.94 -3.69
C PHE A 35 6.47 11.05 -2.48
N ARG A 36 5.94 11.65 -1.41
CA ARG A 36 5.44 10.92 -0.24
C ARG A 36 3.92 10.93 -0.27
N PRO A 37 3.28 9.80 0.08
CA PRO A 37 1.83 9.77 0.21
C PRO A 37 1.41 10.70 1.37
N LYS A 38 0.32 11.43 1.18
CA LYS A 38 -0.17 12.46 2.12
C LYS A 38 -1.62 12.26 2.56
N TYR A 39 -2.36 11.43 1.84
CA TYR A 39 -3.79 11.25 2.08
C TYR A 39 -4.03 9.97 2.87
N ASP A 40 -4.69 10.15 4.00
CA ASP A 40 -5.21 9.07 4.81
C ASP A 40 -6.35 8.36 4.08
N PHE A 41 -6.66 7.15 4.53
CA PHE A 41 -7.74 6.39 3.94
C PHE A 41 -8.49 5.55 4.96
N LEU A 42 -9.75 5.28 4.62
CA LEU A 42 -10.65 4.44 5.39
C LEU A 42 -10.67 3.02 4.82
N PHE A 43 -10.59 2.04 5.70
CA PHE A 43 -10.78 0.62 5.37
C PHE A 43 -11.68 -0.07 6.39
N ALA A 44 -12.36 -1.13 5.95
CA ALA A 44 -13.09 -2.03 6.82
C ALA A 44 -12.33 -3.35 6.97
N SER A 45 -12.36 -3.92 8.16
CA SER A 45 -11.90 -5.26 8.45
C SER A 45 -13.07 -6.16 8.79
N TYR A 46 -13.06 -7.39 8.26
CA TYR A 46 -14.08 -8.40 8.52
C TYR A 46 -13.44 -9.63 9.17
N THR A 47 -14.13 -10.23 10.14
CA THR A 47 -13.72 -11.53 10.70
C THR A 47 -14.55 -12.62 10.02
N TYR A 48 -13.90 -13.46 9.22
CA TYR A 48 -14.57 -14.36 8.28
C TYR A 48 -15.43 -15.43 8.97
N VAL A 49 -16.71 -15.54 8.58
CA VAL A 49 -17.40 -16.82 8.33
C VAL A 49 -18.49 -16.57 7.27
N GLY A 50 -18.25 -16.98 6.02
CA GLY A 50 -19.31 -17.12 5.00
C GLY A 50 -19.22 -16.14 3.83
N PHE A 51 -19.06 -16.70 2.64
CA PHE A 51 -19.18 -16.00 1.35
C PHE A 51 -20.56 -15.32 1.22
N TYR A 52 -20.58 -14.05 0.79
CA TYR A 52 -21.33 -13.51 -0.37
C TYR A 52 -21.37 -11.96 -0.35
N GLY A 53 -20.41 -11.36 -1.07
CA GLY A 53 -20.63 -10.29 -2.06
C GLY A 53 -21.13 -8.90 -1.65
N VAL A 54 -21.87 -8.73 -0.56
CA VAL A 54 -22.55 -7.46 -0.27
C VAL A 54 -21.72 -6.64 0.73
N PRO A 55 -21.15 -5.49 0.32
CA PRO A 55 -20.42 -4.64 1.25
C PRO A 55 -21.37 -4.05 2.29
N ARG A 56 -21.02 -4.20 3.58
CA ARG A 56 -21.79 -3.61 4.68
C ARG A 56 -21.79 -2.09 4.68
N TYR A 57 -20.74 -1.48 4.13
CA TYR A 57 -20.62 -0.03 4.03
C TYR A 57 -20.50 0.39 2.58
N LEU A 58 -21.18 1.48 2.24
CA LEU A 58 -21.13 2.14 0.95
C LEU A 58 -20.72 3.59 1.17
N VAL A 59 -20.20 4.23 0.14
CA VAL A 59 -19.96 5.67 0.13
C VAL A 59 -20.94 6.30 -0.83
N GLN A 60 -21.74 7.23 -0.35
CA GLN A 60 -22.70 8.01 -1.14
C GLN A 60 -22.50 9.49 -0.82
N ASP A 61 -22.37 10.31 -1.86
CA ASP A 61 -22.15 11.76 -1.74
C ASP A 61 -20.96 12.12 -0.82
N GLY A 62 -19.89 11.33 -0.92
CA GLY A 62 -18.68 11.51 -0.10
C GLY A 62 -18.81 11.03 1.34
N LYS A 63 -19.96 10.48 1.75
CA LYS A 63 -20.20 10.04 3.13
C LYS A 63 -20.38 8.54 3.23
N LEU A 64 -19.92 7.97 4.35
CA LEU A 64 -20.16 6.57 4.67
C LEU A 64 -21.63 6.35 5.02
N ILE A 65 -22.24 5.33 4.43
CA ILE A 65 -23.58 4.87 4.75
C ILE A 65 -23.57 3.36 5.01
N SER A 66 -24.50 2.88 5.83
CA SER A 66 -24.69 1.45 6.01
C SER A 66 -25.56 0.88 4.89
N ASN A 67 -25.20 -0.30 4.42
CA ASN A 67 -25.96 -1.03 3.42
C ASN A 67 -27.04 -1.86 4.11
N LYS A 68 -28.29 -1.40 4.00
CA LYS A 68 -29.46 -2.04 4.63
C LYS A 68 -29.68 -3.49 4.15
N GLU A 69 -29.32 -3.81 2.91
CA GLU A 69 -29.41 -5.18 2.40
C GLU A 69 -28.40 -6.10 3.09
N ALA A 70 -27.19 -5.59 3.34
CA ALA A 70 -26.19 -6.31 4.12
C ALA A 70 -26.63 -6.46 5.58
N GLU A 71 -27.23 -5.43 6.19
CA GLU A 71 -27.74 -5.50 7.56
C GLU A 71 -28.83 -6.57 7.72
N ALA A 72 -29.76 -6.67 6.77
CA ALA A 72 -30.80 -7.71 6.78
C ALA A 72 -30.22 -9.13 6.71
N LEU A 73 -29.15 -9.31 5.91
CA LEU A 73 -28.44 -10.59 5.83
C LEU A 73 -27.70 -10.91 7.13
N ILE A 74 -27.01 -9.93 7.73
CA ILE A 74 -26.25 -10.07 8.97
C ILE A 74 -27.15 -10.52 10.14
N GLN A 75 -28.39 -10.03 10.23
CA GLN A 75 -29.32 -10.45 11.30
C GLN A 75 -29.69 -11.94 11.25
N THR A 76 -29.54 -12.59 10.11
CA THR A 76 -29.94 -13.99 9.90
C THR A 76 -28.78 -14.99 9.99
N SER A 77 -27.55 -14.52 10.19
CA SER A 77 -26.35 -15.35 10.10
C SER A 77 -25.29 -14.93 11.11
N ALA A 78 -24.38 -15.84 11.47
CA ALA A 78 -23.32 -15.62 12.46
C ALA A 78 -22.19 -14.70 11.93
N PHE A 79 -22.54 -13.61 11.24
CA PHE A 79 -21.57 -12.65 10.73
C PHE A 79 -21.01 -11.83 11.88
N SER A 80 -19.68 -11.70 11.87
CA SER A 80 -18.96 -10.88 12.83
C SER A 80 -19.18 -9.38 12.59
N GLU A 81 -19.00 -8.60 13.65
CA GLU A 81 -18.93 -7.14 13.54
C GLU A 81 -17.77 -6.72 12.63
N SER A 82 -18.09 -5.89 11.65
CA SER A 82 -17.08 -5.24 10.83
C SER A 82 -16.50 -4.06 11.59
N ARG A 83 -15.18 -3.96 11.61
CA ARG A 83 -14.48 -2.86 12.27
C ARG A 83 -13.98 -1.87 11.23
N LEU A 84 -14.08 -0.59 11.54
CA LEU A 84 -13.63 0.49 10.66
C LEU A 84 -12.32 1.04 11.16
N PHE A 85 -11.41 1.32 10.23
CA PHE A 85 -10.10 1.85 10.57
C PHE A 85 -9.71 2.98 9.62
N VAL A 86 -9.13 4.03 10.19
CA VAL A 86 -8.43 5.07 9.43
C VAL A 86 -6.95 4.75 9.45
N TYR A 87 -6.31 4.74 8.28
CA TYR A 87 -4.87 4.66 8.17
C TYR A 87 -4.28 6.06 8.09
N ASP A 88 -3.51 6.45 9.11
CA ASP A 88 -2.70 7.66 9.11
C ASP A 88 -1.39 7.37 8.35
N VAL A 89 -1.25 7.99 7.19
CA VAL A 89 -0.10 7.78 6.32
C VAL A 89 1.16 8.46 6.86
N SER A 90 1.00 9.53 7.64
CA SER A 90 2.12 10.28 8.20
C SER A 90 2.79 9.54 9.36
N GLU A 91 1.98 8.85 10.17
CA GLU A 91 2.44 8.07 11.32
C GLU A 91 2.68 6.59 10.99
N ASP A 92 2.22 6.11 9.83
CA ASP A 92 2.28 4.70 9.41
C ASP A 92 1.53 3.77 10.39
N VAL A 93 0.36 4.23 10.83
CA VAL A 93 -0.47 3.59 11.87
C VAL A 93 -1.94 3.61 11.44
N GLY A 94 -2.64 2.50 11.66
CA GLY A 94 -4.09 2.47 11.61
C GLY A 94 -4.70 2.68 12.99
N ARG A 95 -5.87 3.33 13.03
CA ARG A 95 -6.67 3.49 14.25
C ARG A 95 -8.08 3.00 13.99
N GLU A 96 -8.62 2.22 14.93
CA GLU A 96 -10.04 1.84 14.88
C GLU A 96 -10.90 3.07 15.17
N ILE A 97 -11.98 3.25 14.42
CA ILE A 97 -12.93 4.35 14.60
C ILE A 97 -14.36 3.82 14.58
N THR A 98 -15.29 4.56 15.16
CA THR A 98 -16.71 4.18 15.12
C THR A 98 -17.35 4.50 13.77
N PHE A 99 -18.53 3.94 13.52
CA PHE A 99 -19.29 4.26 12.33
C PHE A 99 -19.66 5.75 12.29
N GLU A 100 -20.11 6.33 13.40
CA GLU A 100 -20.49 7.74 13.53
C GLU A 100 -19.33 8.68 13.26
N GLU A 101 -18.12 8.30 13.67
CA GLU A 101 -16.88 9.03 13.34
C GLU A 101 -16.59 8.94 11.84
N ALA A 102 -16.72 7.74 11.25
CA ALA A 102 -16.48 7.52 9.83
C ALA A 102 -17.48 8.27 8.94
N GLN A 103 -18.74 8.43 9.38
CA GLN A 103 -19.75 9.22 8.67
C GLN A 103 -19.42 10.71 8.59
N ARG A 104 -18.55 11.23 9.46
CA ARG A 104 -18.14 12.64 9.43
C ARG A 104 -17.06 12.90 8.37
N LEU A 105 -16.32 11.87 7.97
CA LEU A 105 -15.25 11.96 6.97
C LEU A 105 -15.82 12.36 5.60
N ASP A 106 -15.01 13.06 4.80
CA ASP A 106 -15.27 13.24 3.37
C ASP A 106 -14.43 12.22 2.60
N LEU A 107 -15.11 11.32 1.89
CA LEU A 107 -14.53 10.12 1.31
C LEU A 107 -14.55 10.17 -0.21
N ASP A 108 -13.38 9.94 -0.81
CA ASP A 108 -13.22 9.74 -2.24
C ASP A 108 -13.01 8.26 -2.54
N VAL A 109 -13.97 7.65 -3.24
CA VAL A 109 -13.95 6.23 -3.64
C VAL A 109 -12.98 5.98 -4.80
N GLY A 110 -12.34 7.03 -5.33
CA GLY A 110 -11.35 6.93 -6.39
C GLY A 110 -10.30 5.86 -6.12
N ASN A 111 -9.94 5.11 -7.15
CA ASN A 111 -8.87 4.10 -7.07
C ASN A 111 -7.47 4.73 -6.89
N ARG A 112 -7.38 6.07 -6.95
CA ARG A 112 -6.20 6.86 -6.71
C ARG A 112 -6.53 8.01 -5.78
N SER A 113 -5.62 8.27 -4.86
CA SER A 113 -5.62 9.47 -4.03
C SER A 113 -5.36 10.72 -4.87
N PRO A 114 -5.67 11.92 -4.35
CA PRO A 114 -5.39 13.18 -5.04
C PRO A 114 -3.90 13.42 -5.34
N ASP A 115 -2.99 12.84 -4.55
CA ASP A 115 -1.54 12.86 -4.80
C ASP A 115 -1.06 11.72 -5.72
N GLY A 116 -1.96 10.94 -6.31
CA GLY A 116 -1.66 9.96 -7.37
C GLY A 116 -1.20 8.58 -6.89
N PHE A 117 -1.39 8.27 -5.61
CA PHE A 117 -1.11 6.96 -5.04
C PHE A 117 -2.34 6.06 -5.13
N LYS A 118 -2.13 4.75 -5.19
CA LYS A 118 -3.19 3.75 -5.16
C LYS A 118 -2.86 2.66 -4.17
N ILE A 119 -3.88 2.06 -3.58
CA ILE A 119 -3.72 0.86 -2.76
C ILE A 119 -3.69 -0.33 -3.70
N VAL A 120 -2.63 -1.13 -3.58
CA VAL A 120 -2.44 -2.36 -4.36
C VAL A 120 -2.17 -3.54 -3.43
N PRO A 121 -2.62 -4.75 -3.79
CA PRO A 121 -2.26 -5.95 -3.06
C PRO A 121 -0.74 -6.13 -3.00
N GLY A 122 -0.28 -6.49 -1.81
CA GLY A 122 1.06 -6.92 -1.47
C GLY A 122 1.44 -8.22 -2.14
N THR A 123 1.82 -8.20 -3.41
CA THR A 123 2.52 -9.35 -3.97
C THR A 123 3.94 -9.33 -3.44
N GLN A 124 4.28 -10.24 -2.53
CA GLN A 124 5.67 -10.58 -2.33
C GLN A 124 6.00 -11.43 -3.55
N ARG A 125 6.33 -10.77 -4.68
CA ARG A 125 7.26 -11.43 -5.58
C ARG A 125 8.46 -11.63 -4.69
N ALA A 126 8.73 -12.88 -4.35
CA ALA A 126 10.03 -13.32 -3.88
C ALA A 126 11.03 -13.03 -5.01
N THR A 127 11.31 -11.75 -5.28
CA THR A 127 12.58 -11.29 -5.79
C THR A 127 13.53 -11.39 -4.60
N SER A 128 13.72 -12.63 -4.18
CA SER A 128 14.91 -13.04 -3.50
C SER A 128 16.10 -12.61 -4.37
N PRO A 129 17.19 -12.08 -3.80
CA PRO A 129 18.43 -11.84 -4.53
C PRO A 129 19.05 -13.13 -5.10
N TYR A 130 18.45 -14.30 -4.85
CA TYR A 130 18.85 -15.60 -5.42
C TYR A 130 18.26 -15.89 -6.82
N PHE A 131 18.21 -14.89 -7.71
CA PHE A 131 17.77 -15.06 -9.12
C PHE A 131 18.79 -15.83 -10.01
N PHE A 132 19.57 -16.75 -9.43
CA PHE A 132 20.63 -17.52 -10.09
C PHE A 132 20.59 -19.04 -9.78
N PHE A 133 19.44 -19.62 -9.41
CA PHE A 133 19.32 -21.08 -9.28
C PHE A 133 18.16 -21.65 -10.13
N PRO A 134 18.42 -22.61 -11.03
CA PRO A 134 17.43 -23.12 -12.00
C PRO A 134 16.49 -24.20 -11.45
N PHE A 135 16.43 -24.37 -10.12
CA PHE A 135 15.59 -25.38 -9.50
C PHE A 135 14.96 -24.81 -8.23
N GLN A 136 13.70 -24.38 -8.31
CA GLN A 136 12.72 -24.39 -7.21
C GLN A 136 11.38 -23.83 -7.72
N HIS A 137 10.52 -24.73 -8.20
CA HIS A 137 9.07 -24.52 -8.25
C HIS A 137 8.53 -24.59 -6.82
N LEU A 138 8.79 -23.57 -6.01
CA LEU A 138 8.06 -23.37 -4.76
C LEU A 138 6.83 -22.55 -5.11
N SER A 139 5.67 -23.21 -5.04
CA SER A 139 4.37 -22.56 -5.12
C SER A 139 4.37 -21.28 -4.27
N PRO A 140 3.85 -20.15 -4.79
CA PRO A 140 3.73 -18.96 -3.98
C PRO A 140 2.77 -19.28 -2.84
N THR A 141 3.32 -19.54 -1.66
CA THR A 141 2.56 -19.54 -0.42
C THR A 141 1.91 -18.16 -0.35
N LEU A 142 0.58 -18.13 -0.53
CA LEU A 142 -0.27 -16.97 -0.36
C LEU A 142 -0.07 -16.46 1.07
N MET A 143 0.92 -15.59 1.24
CA MET A 143 1.12 -14.85 2.48
C MET A 143 -0.03 -13.86 2.63
N PRO A 144 -0.45 -13.56 3.88
CA PRO A 144 -1.64 -12.74 4.17
C PRO A 144 -1.60 -11.43 3.38
N ASP A 145 -2.78 -11.03 2.89
CA ASP A 145 -3.03 -9.85 2.05
C ASP A 145 -2.57 -8.55 2.74
N TYR A 146 -1.27 -8.26 2.70
CA TYR A 146 -0.77 -6.95 3.12
C TYR A 146 -1.03 -5.94 2.00
N HIS A 147 -1.48 -4.74 2.33
CA HIS A 147 -1.68 -3.69 1.33
C HIS A 147 -0.40 -2.86 1.16
N CYS A 148 -0.20 -2.32 -0.04
CA CYS A 148 0.87 -1.37 -0.33
C CYS A 148 0.29 -0.13 -0.99
N LEU A 149 0.89 1.02 -0.72
CA LEU A 149 0.70 2.22 -1.52
C LEU A 149 1.66 2.18 -2.71
N SER A 150 1.14 2.44 -3.90
CA SER A 150 1.93 2.51 -5.14
C SER A 150 1.61 3.78 -5.90
N GLY A 151 2.64 4.53 -6.27
CA GLY A 151 2.52 5.81 -6.96
C GLY A 151 3.90 6.33 -7.36
N HIS A 152 3.98 7.16 -8.41
CA HIS A 152 5.21 7.85 -8.83
C HIS A 152 6.46 6.96 -8.98
N GLY A 153 6.27 5.72 -9.45
CA GLY A 153 7.37 4.76 -9.65
C GLY A 153 7.91 4.13 -8.35
N ALA A 154 7.28 4.39 -7.20
CA ALA A 154 7.67 3.86 -5.92
C ALA A 154 6.52 3.08 -5.24
N ARG A 155 6.89 2.25 -4.26
CA ARG A 155 5.99 1.39 -3.49
C ARG A 155 6.35 1.48 -2.01
N TRP A 156 5.32 1.67 -1.19
CA TRP A 156 5.42 1.73 0.27
C TRP A 156 4.61 0.59 0.86
N MET A 157 5.28 -0.23 1.65
CA MET A 157 4.62 -1.28 2.42
C MET A 157 4.00 -0.62 3.65
N LEU A 158 2.74 -0.94 3.92
CA LEU A 158 2.02 -0.42 5.07
C LEU A 158 2.33 -1.29 6.29
N ASN A 159 2.31 -0.67 7.48
CA ASN A 159 2.54 -1.36 8.73
C ASN A 159 1.47 -2.43 8.95
N SER A 160 1.88 -3.70 8.86
CA SER A 160 0.99 -4.85 8.81
C SER A 160 0.31 -5.18 10.14
N ARG A 161 0.69 -4.55 11.25
CA ARG A 161 0.15 -4.89 12.59
C ARG A 161 -1.37 -4.79 12.72
N LEU A 162 -2.02 -4.02 11.85
CA LEU A 162 -3.48 -3.83 11.85
C LEU A 162 -4.16 -4.45 10.61
N MET A 163 -3.36 -4.89 9.63
CA MET A 163 -3.84 -5.56 8.41
C MET A 163 -3.71 -7.08 8.51
N TYR A 164 -3.59 -7.63 9.73
CA TYR A 164 -3.58 -9.08 9.99
C TYR A 164 -4.96 -9.75 9.84
N PHE A 165 -5.98 -9.00 9.45
CA PHE A 165 -7.25 -9.58 9.11
C PHE A 165 -7.26 -9.93 7.63
N ASP A 166 -7.37 -11.22 7.32
CA ASP A 166 -7.41 -11.81 5.97
C ASP A 166 -8.43 -11.19 5.00
N THR A 167 -9.24 -10.21 5.45
CA THR A 167 -10.22 -9.51 4.61
C THR A 167 -10.34 -8.03 4.97
N SER A 168 -9.28 -7.26 4.81
CA SER A 168 -9.41 -5.80 4.83
C SER A 168 -9.86 -5.26 3.46
N LYS A 169 -10.81 -4.33 3.44
CA LYS A 169 -11.37 -3.73 2.22
C LYS A 169 -11.23 -2.22 2.27
N PHE A 170 -10.58 -1.66 1.26
CA PHE A 170 -10.53 -0.22 1.04
C PHE A 170 -11.92 0.35 0.78
N ILE A 171 -12.24 1.47 1.43
CA ILE A 171 -13.52 2.18 1.27
C ILE A 171 -13.31 3.48 0.48
N GLY A 172 -12.34 4.30 0.87
CA GLY A 172 -12.11 5.59 0.24
C GLY A 172 -10.94 6.38 0.87
N TRP A 173 -10.43 7.35 0.12
CA TRP A 173 -9.46 8.34 0.60
C TRP A 173 -10.15 9.43 1.39
N ILE A 174 -9.51 9.94 2.44
CA ILE A 174 -10.03 11.03 3.25
C ILE A 174 -9.56 12.35 2.62
N ARG A 175 -10.49 13.27 2.35
CA ARG A 175 -10.22 14.60 1.78
C ARG A 175 -10.17 15.69 2.84
#